data_AF-A0A7S0SKI3-F1
#
_entry.id   AF-A0A7S0SKI3-F1
#
_cell.length_a   1.000
_cell.length_b   1.000
_cell.length_c   1.000
_cell.angle_alpha   90.00
_cell.angle_beta   90.00
_cell.angle_gamma   90.00
#
_symmetry.space_group_name_H-M   'P 1'
#
loop_
_entity.id
_entity.type
_entity.pdbx_description
1 polymer ?
#
loop_
_entity_poly.entity_id
_entity_poly.type
_entity_poly.pdbx_seq_one_letter_code
_entity_poly.pdbx_strand_id
1 'polypeptide(L)'
;MQVRGAADDVLAGALGKLEGAAGHAAPDMNAQEVANSWYAFATLGRTPQETTWAALETAAARVAPDMIPQGVSNTLYAFATLGKSPGAQTWAALEQTAAETQVRAMTSQGVAATLWSYSALQQMPGDRMWMALEDAAARVAPGMIPQNVANSVWAFASLGRTPDEKTWAALTTAAARVSQSSSPQHLTDMVWAFDALRTLRGVARPPCYAIVWDLVCGAAAADFTDAGLRALFHAHLMHCFSGYGSDGSAAVEVAYPTWLATEARDAWRGGVQESIAVPPSKSFQKLTRVFDDLGVRHEVDRVTDDGCFSMDIYLPAHDVAVVFDGPMQCYYKSDSDKTMTRTAKTELRDFFLAKQCTTLVTMSWFEFAKCTTSEKRWRYVKDTLAKQAGVEVVTEAVTPAS
;
A
#
# COMPACT_ATOMS: atom_id res chain seq x y z
N MET A 1 -0.78 -14.47 -38.88
CA MET A 1 -1.81 -14.13 -37.86
C MET A 1 -2.54 -15.38 -37.36
N GLN A 2 -3.09 -16.23 -38.25
CA GLN A 2 -3.77 -17.49 -37.87
C GLN A 2 -2.91 -18.51 -37.09
N VAL A 3 -1.61 -18.65 -37.41
CA VAL A 3 -0.72 -19.63 -36.75
C VAL A 3 -0.37 -19.24 -35.30
N ARG A 4 -0.28 -17.94 -34.99
CA ARG A 4 -0.09 -17.46 -33.61
C ARG A 4 -1.34 -17.72 -32.75
N GLY A 5 -2.53 -17.41 -33.27
CA GLY A 5 -3.79 -17.67 -32.56
C GLY A 5 -4.00 -19.14 -32.20
N ALA A 6 -3.71 -20.06 -33.14
CA ALA A 6 -3.83 -21.50 -32.86
C ALA A 6 -2.83 -22.02 -31.80
N ALA A 7 -1.62 -21.46 -31.75
CA ALA A 7 -0.63 -21.81 -30.73
C ALA A 7 -1.01 -21.27 -29.35
N ASP A 8 -1.56 -20.05 -29.30
CA ASP A 8 -2.04 -19.42 -28.07
C ASP A 8 -3.25 -20.19 -27.49
N ASP A 9 -4.15 -20.68 -28.35
CA ASP A 9 -5.30 -21.50 -27.95
C ASP A 9 -4.89 -22.87 -27.39
N VAL A 10 -3.88 -23.51 -27.99
CA VAL A 10 -3.34 -24.80 -27.51
C VAL A 10 -2.65 -24.61 -26.16
N LEU A 11 -1.87 -23.55 -26.00
CA LEU A 11 -1.21 -23.22 -24.73
C LEU A 11 -2.24 -22.92 -23.64
N ALA A 12 -3.28 -22.15 -23.94
CA ALA A 12 -4.37 -21.86 -23.03
C ALA A 12 -5.11 -23.15 -22.59
N GLY A 13 -5.40 -24.04 -23.54
CA GLY A 13 -6.01 -25.34 -23.24
C GLY A 13 -5.14 -26.26 -22.39
N ALA A 14 -3.82 -26.27 -22.62
CA ALA A 14 -2.88 -27.04 -21.80
C ALA A 14 -2.80 -26.50 -20.36
N LEU A 15 -2.74 -25.16 -20.22
CA LEU A 15 -2.71 -24.52 -18.91
C LEU A 15 -4.02 -24.74 -18.13
N GLY A 16 -5.18 -24.70 -18.79
CA GLY A 16 -6.46 -25.02 -18.13
C GLY A 16 -6.52 -26.46 -17.63
N LYS A 17 -5.95 -27.43 -18.35
CA LYS A 17 -5.86 -28.83 -17.89
C LYS A 17 -4.91 -28.99 -16.72
N LEU A 18 -3.75 -28.33 -16.76
CA LEU A 18 -2.78 -28.35 -15.65
C LEU A 18 -3.37 -27.73 -14.38
N GLU A 19 -4.09 -26.61 -14.54
CA GLU A 19 -4.81 -25.99 -13.43
C GLU A 19 -5.86 -26.94 -12.85
N GLY A 20 -6.70 -27.55 -13.70
CA GLY A 20 -7.67 -28.54 -13.27
C GLY A 20 -7.02 -29.70 -12.50
N ALA A 21 -5.88 -30.22 -12.99
CA ALA A 21 -5.12 -31.27 -12.31
C ALA A 21 -4.56 -30.80 -10.95
N ALA A 22 -4.06 -29.57 -10.87
CA ALA A 22 -3.60 -28.98 -9.60
C ALA A 22 -4.74 -28.88 -8.59
N GLY A 23 -5.93 -28.44 -9.00
CA GLY A 23 -7.11 -28.38 -8.14
C GLY A 23 -7.57 -29.75 -7.64
N HIS A 24 -7.54 -30.78 -8.49
CA HIS A 24 -7.88 -32.15 -8.09
C HIS A 24 -6.84 -32.78 -7.16
N ALA A 25 -5.55 -32.48 -7.35
CA ALA A 25 -4.47 -33.03 -6.53
C ALA A 25 -4.26 -32.27 -5.20
N ALA A 26 -4.76 -31.04 -5.08
CA ALA A 26 -4.58 -30.19 -3.89
C ALA A 26 -4.87 -30.88 -2.53
N PRO A 27 -5.92 -31.71 -2.39
CA PRO A 27 -6.18 -32.43 -1.12
C PRO A 27 -5.04 -33.36 -0.68
N ASP A 28 -4.29 -33.92 -1.63
CA ASP A 28 -3.25 -34.91 -1.40
C ASP A 28 -1.82 -34.33 -1.44
N MET A 29 -1.67 -33.07 -1.86
CA MET A 29 -0.36 -32.40 -1.95
C MET A 29 0.32 -32.25 -0.59
N ASN A 30 1.64 -32.38 -0.59
CA ASN A 30 2.48 -32.02 0.57
C ASN A 30 2.79 -30.51 0.60
N ALA A 31 3.43 -30.05 1.68
CA ALA A 31 3.76 -28.64 1.91
C ALA A 31 4.57 -28.00 0.77
N GLN A 32 5.54 -28.73 0.21
CA GLN A 32 6.38 -28.25 -0.89
C GLN A 32 5.59 -28.13 -2.19
N GLU A 33 4.74 -29.09 -2.49
CA GLU A 33 3.89 -29.11 -3.70
C GLU A 33 2.87 -27.98 -3.69
N VAL A 34 2.23 -27.72 -2.54
CA VAL A 34 1.30 -26.60 -2.39
C VAL A 34 2.02 -25.26 -2.58
N ALA A 35 3.16 -25.05 -1.91
CA ALA A 35 3.92 -23.81 -2.04
C ALA A 35 4.42 -23.58 -3.47
N ASN A 36 4.89 -24.63 -4.16
CA ASN A 36 5.33 -24.56 -5.55
C ASN A 36 4.17 -24.25 -6.50
N SER A 37 2.98 -24.82 -6.26
CA SER A 37 1.79 -24.55 -7.06
C SER A 37 1.42 -23.07 -6.98
N TRP A 38 1.35 -22.52 -5.76
CA TRP A 38 1.13 -21.10 -5.53
C TRP A 38 2.18 -20.22 -6.20
N TYR A 39 3.46 -20.54 -6.01
CA TYR A 39 4.56 -19.80 -6.62
C TYR A 39 4.50 -19.82 -8.15
N ALA A 40 4.09 -20.94 -8.76
CA ALA A 40 3.94 -21.08 -10.20
C ALA A 40 2.83 -20.16 -10.74
N PHE A 41 1.66 -20.13 -10.11
CA PHE A 41 0.57 -19.22 -10.50
C PHE A 41 0.98 -17.74 -10.44
N ALA A 42 1.65 -17.36 -9.36
CA ALA A 42 2.18 -16.01 -9.18
C ALA A 42 3.22 -15.65 -10.25
N THR A 43 4.17 -16.56 -10.52
CA THR A 43 5.21 -16.36 -11.54
C THR A 43 4.62 -16.24 -12.95
N LEU A 44 3.55 -16.98 -13.24
CA LEU A 44 2.85 -16.94 -14.52
C LEU A 44 1.90 -15.75 -14.65
N GLY A 45 1.67 -14.97 -13.59
CA GLY A 45 0.69 -13.89 -13.56
C GLY A 45 -0.74 -14.38 -13.82
N ARG A 46 -1.06 -15.62 -13.40
CA ARG A 46 -2.35 -16.27 -13.67
C ARG A 46 -3.06 -16.55 -12.36
N THR A 47 -4.19 -15.90 -12.17
CA THR A 47 -5.10 -16.22 -11.06
C THR A 47 -5.85 -17.52 -11.39
N PRO A 48 -5.75 -18.57 -10.55
CA PRO A 48 -6.57 -19.77 -10.70
C PRO A 48 -8.07 -19.44 -10.70
N GLN A 49 -8.86 -20.27 -11.38
CA GLN A 49 -10.31 -20.33 -11.22
C GLN A 49 -10.68 -20.53 -9.75
N GLU A 50 -11.83 -20.00 -9.33
CA GLU A 50 -12.24 -19.98 -7.93
C GLU A 50 -12.28 -21.38 -7.28
N THR A 51 -12.60 -22.44 -8.04
CA THR A 51 -12.58 -23.82 -7.55
C THR A 51 -11.16 -24.31 -7.25
N THR A 52 -10.22 -24.10 -8.17
CA THR A 52 -8.80 -24.43 -7.99
C THR A 52 -8.19 -23.60 -6.87
N TRP A 53 -8.51 -22.30 -6.82
CA TRP A 53 -8.11 -21.39 -5.75
C TRP A 53 -8.53 -21.93 -4.39
N ALA A 54 -9.83 -22.23 -4.21
CA ALA A 54 -10.37 -22.71 -2.94
C ALA A 54 -9.74 -24.05 -2.51
N ALA A 55 -9.49 -24.95 -3.46
CA ALA A 55 -8.85 -26.23 -3.19
C ALA A 55 -7.39 -26.07 -2.72
N LEU A 56 -6.59 -25.26 -3.45
CA LEU A 56 -5.20 -24.97 -3.09
C LEU A 56 -5.07 -24.15 -1.81
N GLU A 57 -6.02 -23.27 -1.54
CA GLU A 57 -6.06 -22.49 -0.30
C GLU A 57 -6.37 -23.38 0.90
N THR A 58 -7.36 -24.28 0.77
CA THR A 58 -7.67 -25.29 1.79
C THR A 58 -6.46 -26.19 2.04
N ALA A 59 -5.77 -26.60 0.97
CA ALA A 59 -4.53 -27.38 1.08
C ALA A 59 -3.42 -26.59 1.79
N ALA A 60 -3.26 -25.29 1.49
CA ALA A 60 -2.29 -24.42 2.16
C ALA A 60 -2.57 -24.31 3.66
N ALA A 61 -3.81 -24.10 4.08
CA ALA A 61 -4.18 -24.08 5.49
C ALA A 61 -3.86 -25.41 6.19
N ARG A 62 -4.12 -26.55 5.51
CA ARG A 62 -3.85 -27.90 6.02
C ARG A 62 -2.35 -28.16 6.22
N VAL A 63 -1.52 -27.81 5.23
CA VAL A 63 -0.08 -28.14 5.24
C VAL A 63 0.80 -27.03 5.80
N ALA A 64 0.23 -25.89 6.18
CA ALA A 64 0.98 -24.76 6.75
C ALA A 64 1.92 -25.20 7.89
N PRO A 65 1.49 -26.01 8.90
CA PRO A 65 2.38 -26.43 9.98
C PRO A 65 3.63 -27.21 9.53
N ASP A 66 3.57 -27.85 8.36
CA ASP A 66 4.67 -28.63 7.78
C ASP A 66 5.53 -27.82 6.80
N MET A 67 5.16 -26.57 6.51
CA MET A 67 5.93 -25.71 5.61
C MET A 67 7.23 -25.25 6.25
N ILE A 68 8.33 -25.45 5.52
CA ILE A 68 9.60 -24.78 5.82
C ILE A 68 9.49 -23.28 5.54
N PRO A 69 10.42 -22.43 6.05
CA PRO A 69 10.31 -20.97 5.90
C PRO A 69 10.15 -20.48 4.45
N GLN A 70 10.81 -21.16 3.49
CA GLN A 70 10.66 -20.86 2.06
C GLN A 70 9.24 -21.15 1.55
N GLY A 71 8.60 -22.23 2.01
CA GLY A 71 7.23 -22.59 1.62
C GLY A 71 6.22 -21.54 2.09
N VAL A 72 6.39 -21.05 3.32
CA VAL A 72 5.58 -19.96 3.87
C VAL A 72 5.80 -18.67 3.08
N SER A 73 7.05 -18.26 2.84
CA SER A 73 7.34 -17.03 2.10
C SER A 73 6.80 -17.08 0.67
N ASN A 74 6.94 -18.22 -0.03
CA ASN A 74 6.43 -18.38 -1.40
C ASN A 74 4.90 -18.34 -1.46
N THR A 75 4.23 -18.94 -0.48
CA THR A 75 2.76 -18.94 -0.41
C THR A 75 2.23 -17.54 -0.15
N LEU A 76 2.80 -16.81 0.82
CA LEU A 76 2.45 -15.41 1.07
C LEU A 76 2.77 -14.50 -0.13
N TYR A 77 3.91 -14.73 -0.79
CA TYR A 77 4.29 -14.01 -2.01
C TYR A 77 3.27 -14.23 -3.13
N ALA A 78 2.77 -15.46 -3.26
CA ALA A 78 1.79 -15.77 -4.29
C ALA A 78 0.45 -15.07 -4.05
N PHE A 79 -0.10 -15.13 -2.84
CA PHE A 79 -1.32 -14.39 -2.49
C PHE A 79 -1.18 -12.89 -2.75
N ALA A 80 -0.03 -12.31 -2.34
CA ALA A 80 0.29 -10.90 -2.55
C ALA A 80 0.38 -10.54 -4.04
N THR A 81 1.09 -11.34 -4.84
CA THR A 81 1.28 -11.12 -6.28
C THR A 81 -0.02 -11.25 -7.06
N LEU A 82 -0.88 -12.20 -6.66
CA LEU A 82 -2.19 -12.42 -7.29
C LEU A 82 -3.26 -11.42 -6.80
N GLY A 83 -2.93 -10.55 -5.84
CA GLY A 83 -3.81 -9.48 -5.37
C GLY A 83 -5.05 -9.96 -4.60
N LYS A 84 -5.02 -11.18 -4.05
CA LYS A 84 -6.14 -11.75 -3.30
C LYS A 84 -5.61 -12.30 -1.98
N SER A 85 -6.05 -11.70 -0.88
CA SER A 85 -5.68 -12.15 0.47
C SER A 85 -6.20 -13.56 0.74
N PRO A 86 -5.43 -14.38 1.47
CA PRO A 86 -5.95 -15.64 1.98
C PRO A 86 -7.09 -15.37 2.97
N GLY A 87 -8.03 -16.30 3.05
CA GLY A 87 -9.06 -16.35 4.08
C GLY A 87 -8.44 -16.46 5.47
N ALA A 88 -9.18 -16.00 6.48
CA ALA A 88 -8.69 -15.84 7.85
C ALA A 88 -8.03 -17.09 8.44
N GLN A 89 -8.58 -18.29 8.16
CA GLN A 89 -8.00 -19.54 8.64
C GLN A 89 -6.62 -19.82 8.02
N THR A 90 -6.50 -19.67 6.71
CA THR A 90 -5.25 -19.85 5.97
C THR A 90 -4.21 -18.82 6.42
N TRP A 91 -4.64 -17.57 6.57
CA TRP A 91 -3.78 -16.50 7.09
C TRP A 91 -3.23 -16.82 8.48
N ALA A 92 -4.11 -17.18 9.42
CA ALA A 92 -3.70 -17.52 10.79
C ALA A 92 -2.74 -18.71 10.83
N ALA A 93 -2.98 -19.75 10.02
CA ALA A 93 -2.10 -20.92 9.94
C ALA A 93 -0.72 -20.55 9.37
N LEU A 94 -0.66 -19.73 8.31
CA LEU A 94 0.59 -19.23 7.74
C LEU A 94 1.33 -18.31 8.71
N GLU A 95 0.64 -17.41 9.41
CA GLU A 95 1.25 -16.50 10.38
C GLU A 95 1.81 -17.26 11.59
N GLN A 96 1.03 -18.20 12.15
CA GLN A 96 1.48 -19.05 13.24
C GLN A 96 2.72 -19.84 12.82
N THR A 97 2.69 -20.47 11.65
CA THR A 97 3.84 -21.20 11.10
C THR A 97 5.02 -20.26 10.88
N ALA A 98 4.81 -19.06 10.33
CA ALA A 98 5.90 -18.11 10.10
C ALA A 98 6.56 -17.66 11.41
N ALA A 99 5.79 -17.53 12.49
CA ALA A 99 6.28 -17.15 13.82
C ALA A 99 6.92 -18.32 14.60
N GLU A 100 6.48 -19.56 14.38
CA GLU A 100 7.00 -20.79 15.00
C GLU A 100 8.21 -21.36 14.25
N THR A 101 8.16 -21.36 12.92
CA THR A 101 9.35 -21.53 12.09
C THR A 101 10.29 -20.40 12.46
N GLN A 102 11.56 -20.73 12.71
CA GLN A 102 12.51 -19.68 13.06
C GLN A 102 12.60 -18.76 11.84
N VAL A 103 12.00 -17.57 11.87
CA VAL A 103 12.28 -16.48 10.89
C VAL A 103 13.80 -16.27 10.77
N ARG A 104 14.55 -16.65 11.82
CA ARG A 104 16.02 -16.75 11.86
C ARG A 104 16.64 -17.72 10.83
N ALA A 105 15.89 -18.69 10.30
CA ALA A 105 16.32 -19.62 9.27
C ALA A 105 15.95 -19.14 7.85
N MET A 106 15.15 -18.08 7.71
CA MET A 106 14.86 -17.51 6.40
C MET A 106 16.13 -16.97 5.73
N THR A 107 16.20 -17.17 4.42
CA THR A 107 17.20 -16.52 3.55
C THR A 107 16.87 -15.04 3.36
N SER A 108 17.79 -14.28 2.76
CA SER A 108 17.52 -12.89 2.32
C SER A 108 16.25 -12.78 1.49
N GLN A 109 16.02 -13.75 0.59
CA GLN A 109 14.82 -13.86 -0.24
C GLN A 109 13.57 -14.09 0.57
N GLY A 110 13.59 -15.07 1.48
CA GLY A 110 12.45 -15.37 2.35
C GLY A 110 12.03 -14.16 3.17
N VAL A 111 12.97 -13.49 3.84
CA VAL A 111 12.68 -12.32 4.68
C VAL A 111 12.08 -11.18 3.86
N ALA A 112 12.71 -10.80 2.75
CA ALA A 112 12.23 -9.67 1.94
C ALA A 112 10.89 -9.97 1.27
N ALA A 113 10.68 -11.21 0.79
CA ALA A 113 9.41 -11.62 0.19
C ALA A 113 8.28 -11.59 1.22
N THR A 114 8.51 -12.12 2.43
CA THR A 114 7.52 -12.08 3.51
C THR A 114 7.19 -10.65 3.92
N LEU A 115 8.19 -9.79 4.13
CA LEU A 115 7.99 -8.35 4.43
C LEU A 115 7.16 -7.66 3.34
N TRP A 116 7.53 -7.87 2.08
CA TRP A 116 6.80 -7.32 0.94
C TRP A 116 5.36 -7.84 0.88
N SER A 117 5.13 -9.14 1.10
CA SER A 117 3.80 -9.73 1.11
C SER A 117 2.87 -9.09 2.14
N TYR A 118 3.34 -8.84 3.37
CA TYR A 118 2.54 -8.13 4.36
C TYR A 118 2.13 -6.74 3.87
N SER A 119 3.06 -5.99 3.26
CA SER A 119 2.76 -4.66 2.71
C SER A 119 1.78 -4.70 1.54
N ALA A 120 1.96 -5.64 0.60
CA ALA A 120 1.13 -5.79 -0.58
C ALA A 120 -0.27 -6.29 -0.26
N LEU A 121 -0.40 -7.21 0.70
CA LEU A 121 -1.68 -7.72 1.22
C LEU A 121 -2.38 -6.75 2.14
N GLN A 122 -1.74 -5.63 2.48
CA GLN A 122 -2.31 -4.64 3.39
C GLN A 122 -2.66 -5.26 4.77
N GLN A 123 -1.74 -6.08 5.30
CA GLN A 123 -1.90 -6.76 6.58
C GLN A 123 -0.70 -6.45 7.47
N MET A 124 -0.96 -6.07 8.72
CA MET A 124 0.09 -5.87 9.71
C MET A 124 0.44 -7.22 10.35
N PRO A 125 1.71 -7.65 10.36
CA PRO A 125 2.11 -8.78 11.19
C PRO A 125 1.90 -8.45 12.67
N GLY A 126 1.44 -9.42 13.46
CA GLY A 126 1.41 -9.27 14.91
C GLY A 126 2.79 -8.94 15.49
N ASP A 127 2.86 -8.24 16.62
CA ASP A 127 4.11 -7.67 17.15
C ASP A 127 5.25 -8.69 17.31
N ARG A 128 4.94 -9.93 17.71
CA ARG A 128 5.93 -11.02 17.80
C ARG A 128 6.52 -11.39 16.44
N MET A 129 5.67 -11.50 15.41
CA MET A 129 6.11 -11.79 14.05
C MET A 129 6.91 -10.62 13.47
N TRP A 130 6.47 -9.39 13.73
CA TRP A 130 7.21 -8.18 13.33
C TRP A 130 8.62 -8.15 13.91
N MET A 131 8.77 -8.32 15.23
CA MET A 131 10.09 -8.34 15.89
C MET A 131 11.00 -9.43 15.30
N ALA A 132 10.45 -10.61 15.00
CA ALA A 132 11.22 -11.70 14.41
C ALA A 132 11.67 -11.40 12.96
N LEU A 133 10.80 -10.76 12.16
CA LEU A 133 11.13 -10.30 10.81
C LEU A 133 12.16 -9.18 10.81
N GLU A 134 12.04 -8.23 11.72
CA GLU A 134 12.97 -7.11 11.89
C GLU A 134 14.37 -7.62 12.24
N ASP A 135 14.48 -8.49 13.25
CA ASP A 135 15.75 -9.14 13.62
C ASP A 135 16.35 -9.95 12.46
N ALA A 136 15.51 -10.66 11.70
CA ALA A 136 15.96 -11.42 10.56
C ALA A 136 16.41 -10.52 9.40
N ALA A 137 15.74 -9.40 9.16
CA ALA A 137 16.13 -8.41 8.17
C ALA A 137 17.51 -7.84 8.48
N ALA A 138 17.76 -7.44 9.73
CA ALA A 138 19.08 -6.99 10.17
C ALA A 138 20.17 -8.06 9.94
N ARG A 139 19.86 -9.31 10.27
CA ARG A 139 20.79 -10.45 10.11
C ARG A 139 21.15 -10.72 8.65
N VAL A 140 20.17 -10.71 7.74
CA VAL A 140 20.37 -11.10 6.33
C VAL A 140 20.72 -9.94 5.41
N ALA A 141 20.56 -8.68 5.86
CA ALA A 141 20.90 -7.47 5.10
C ALA A 141 22.29 -7.53 4.42
N PRO A 142 23.37 -8.04 5.05
CA PRO A 142 24.67 -8.14 4.39
C PRO A 142 24.64 -8.96 3.09
N GLY A 143 23.77 -9.98 3.00
CA GLY A 143 23.61 -10.87 1.85
C GLY A 143 22.39 -10.57 0.97
N MET A 144 21.73 -9.43 1.13
CA MET A 144 20.60 -9.04 0.28
C MET A 144 21.07 -8.58 -1.10
N ILE A 145 20.41 -9.01 -2.18
CA ILE A 145 20.58 -8.41 -3.51
C ILE A 145 19.70 -7.14 -3.64
N PRO A 146 19.85 -6.30 -4.70
CA PRO A 146 19.08 -5.06 -4.85
C PRO A 146 17.59 -5.16 -4.54
N GLN A 147 16.93 -6.17 -5.11
CA GLN A 147 15.50 -6.42 -4.94
C GLN A 147 15.13 -6.66 -3.47
N ASN A 148 15.94 -7.44 -2.74
CA ASN A 148 15.67 -7.73 -1.33
C ASN A 148 15.77 -6.49 -0.45
N VAL A 149 16.77 -5.63 -0.72
CA VAL A 149 16.92 -4.38 0.01
C VAL A 149 15.72 -3.46 -0.26
N ALA A 150 15.39 -3.25 -1.54
CA ALA A 150 14.26 -2.43 -1.97
C ALA A 150 12.95 -2.90 -1.33
N ASN A 151 12.62 -4.19 -1.45
CA ASN A 151 11.42 -4.78 -0.87
C ASN A 151 11.37 -4.62 0.66
N SER A 152 12.51 -4.78 1.34
CA SER A 152 12.56 -4.67 2.79
C SER A 152 12.30 -3.23 3.22
N VAL A 153 13.05 -2.25 2.71
CA VAL A 153 12.86 -0.83 3.10
C VAL A 153 11.48 -0.31 2.69
N TRP A 154 10.97 -0.71 1.53
CA TRP A 154 9.62 -0.42 1.08
C TRP A 154 8.56 -0.95 2.04
N ALA A 155 8.73 -2.19 2.54
CA ALA A 155 7.78 -2.78 3.48
C ALA A 155 7.73 -2.01 4.81
N PHE A 156 8.89 -1.64 5.39
CA PHE A 156 8.94 -0.80 6.59
C PHE A 156 8.19 0.53 6.37
N ALA A 157 8.47 1.21 5.26
CA ALA A 157 7.83 2.47 4.90
C ALA A 157 6.32 2.32 4.68
N SER A 158 5.89 1.33 3.90
CA SER A 158 4.50 1.11 3.51
C SER A 158 3.62 0.68 4.68
N LEU A 159 4.16 -0.14 5.57
CA LEU A 159 3.51 -0.52 6.83
C LEU A 159 3.61 0.58 7.89
N GLY A 160 4.34 1.67 7.63
CA GLY A 160 4.51 2.77 8.58
C GLY A 160 5.23 2.35 9.86
N ARG A 161 6.10 1.35 9.80
CA ARG A 161 6.89 0.86 10.94
C ARG A 161 8.28 1.46 10.88
N THR A 162 8.68 2.14 11.96
CA THR A 162 10.04 2.65 12.12
C THR A 162 10.98 1.47 12.39
N PRO A 163 12.00 1.22 11.54
CA PRO A 163 13.01 0.22 11.84
C PRO A 163 13.82 0.63 13.08
N ASP A 164 14.19 -0.32 13.92
CA ASP A 164 15.15 -0.10 15.00
C ASP A 164 16.52 0.33 14.45
N GLU A 165 17.36 0.91 15.32
CA GLU A 165 18.64 1.50 14.90
C GLU A 165 19.57 0.46 14.22
N LYS A 166 19.61 -0.76 14.76
CA LYS A 166 20.43 -1.86 14.24
C LYS A 166 19.97 -2.29 12.84
N THR A 167 18.67 -2.48 12.66
CA THR A 167 18.04 -2.89 11.41
C THR A 167 18.17 -1.80 10.36
N TRP A 168 17.94 -0.54 10.76
CA TRP A 168 18.13 0.60 9.89
C TRP A 168 19.57 0.72 9.41
N ALA A 169 20.55 0.62 10.31
CA ALA A 169 21.97 0.65 9.95
C ALA A 169 22.33 -0.50 8.99
N ALA A 170 21.83 -1.72 9.24
CA ALA A 170 22.10 -2.88 8.41
C ALA A 170 21.49 -2.75 7.00
N LEU A 171 20.22 -2.36 6.90
CA LEU A 171 19.51 -2.18 5.63
C LEU A 171 20.08 -1.03 4.80
N THR A 172 20.46 0.09 5.44
CA THR A 172 21.04 1.24 4.74
C THR A 172 22.48 0.99 4.30
N THR A 173 23.26 0.22 5.07
CA THR A 173 24.56 -0.31 4.62
C THR A 173 24.39 -1.23 3.42
N ALA A 174 23.38 -2.11 3.43
CA ALA A 174 23.07 -2.97 2.30
C ALA A 174 22.62 -2.14 1.07
N ALA A 175 21.80 -1.12 1.26
CA ALA A 175 21.36 -0.18 0.21
C ALA A 175 22.55 0.53 -0.43
N ALA A 176 23.48 1.04 0.38
CA ALA A 176 24.72 1.64 -0.10
C ALA A 176 25.49 0.68 -1.01
N ARG A 177 25.68 -0.57 -0.55
CA ARG A 177 26.42 -1.62 -1.27
C ARG A 177 25.78 -1.99 -2.61
N VAL A 178 24.46 -2.11 -2.67
CA VAL A 178 23.76 -2.59 -3.87
C VAL A 178 23.39 -1.49 -4.85
N SER A 179 23.41 -0.22 -4.44
CA SER A 179 22.92 0.93 -5.21
C SER A 179 23.36 0.95 -6.68
N GLN A 180 24.65 0.77 -6.95
CA GLN A 180 25.24 0.78 -8.31
C GLN A 180 24.76 -0.37 -9.21
N SER A 181 24.26 -1.45 -8.63
CA SER A 181 23.74 -2.63 -9.35
C SER A 181 22.21 -2.70 -9.36
N SER A 182 21.54 -1.73 -8.75
CA SER A 182 20.09 -1.66 -8.67
C SER A 182 19.48 -1.25 -10.02
N SER A 183 18.34 -1.84 -10.37
CA SER A 183 17.52 -1.35 -11.47
C SER A 183 16.86 -0.01 -11.11
N PRO A 184 16.35 0.75 -12.10
CA PRO A 184 15.57 1.97 -11.85
C PRO A 184 14.40 1.75 -10.89
N GLN A 185 13.73 0.60 -10.98
CA GLN A 185 12.67 0.21 -10.05
C GLN A 185 13.17 0.09 -8.61
N HIS A 186 14.25 -0.66 -8.37
CA HIS A 186 14.78 -0.84 -7.01
C HIS A 186 15.30 0.46 -6.40
N LEU A 187 15.89 1.36 -7.21
CA LEU A 187 16.29 2.69 -6.76
C LEU A 187 15.08 3.54 -6.36
N THR A 188 14.02 3.50 -7.18
CA THR A 188 12.76 4.20 -6.91
C THR A 188 12.13 3.76 -5.60
N ASP A 189 12.06 2.44 -5.36
CA ASP A 189 11.49 1.89 -4.14
C ASP A 189 12.29 2.32 -2.90
N MET A 190 13.63 2.36 -2.99
CA MET A 190 14.49 2.85 -1.92
C MET A 190 14.28 4.34 -1.65
N VAL A 191 14.26 5.19 -2.69
CA VAL A 191 14.03 6.63 -2.56
C VAL A 191 12.69 6.90 -1.89
N TRP A 192 11.61 6.30 -2.42
CA TRP A 192 10.28 6.49 -1.87
C TRP A 192 10.21 6.04 -0.41
N ALA A 193 10.78 4.88 -0.08
CA ALA A 193 10.79 4.36 1.29
C ALA A 193 11.53 5.28 2.27
N PHE A 194 12.70 5.78 1.88
CA PHE A 194 13.49 6.70 2.71
C PHE A 194 12.76 8.01 2.97
N ASP A 195 12.13 8.58 1.94
CA ASP A 195 11.39 9.83 2.08
C ASP A 195 10.05 9.66 2.81
N ALA A 196 9.36 8.53 2.63
CA ALA A 196 8.14 8.22 3.36
C ALA A 196 8.42 8.03 4.85
N LEU A 197 9.45 7.27 5.23
CA LEU A 197 9.86 7.10 6.63
C LEU A 197 10.29 8.43 7.26
N ARG A 198 11.00 9.28 6.51
CA ARG A 198 11.35 10.62 7.00
C ARG A 198 10.12 11.47 7.24
N THR A 199 9.22 11.54 6.26
CA THR A 199 8.04 12.42 6.30
C THR A 199 7.05 11.98 7.38
N LEU A 200 6.79 10.67 7.47
CA LEU A 200 5.77 10.13 8.37
C LEU A 200 6.28 9.79 9.76
N ARG A 201 7.58 9.48 9.91
CA ARG A 201 8.15 8.93 11.16
C ARG A 201 9.39 9.67 11.64
N GLY A 202 9.87 10.69 10.94
CA GLY A 202 11.05 11.48 11.34
C GLY A 202 12.37 10.70 11.24
N VAL A 203 12.40 9.57 10.54
CA VAL A 203 13.65 8.80 10.34
C VAL A 203 14.59 9.60 9.45
N ALA A 204 15.80 9.86 9.93
CA ALA A 204 16.80 10.59 9.15
C ALA A 204 17.12 9.85 7.84
N ARG A 205 17.33 10.61 6.75
CA ARG A 205 17.79 10.02 5.50
C ARG A 205 19.13 9.32 5.72
N PRO A 206 19.32 8.12 5.15
CA PRO A 206 20.58 7.41 5.33
C PRO A 206 21.72 8.11 4.58
N PRO A 207 22.99 7.92 4.97
CA PRO A 207 24.13 8.48 4.26
C PRO A 207 24.19 8.11 2.78
N CYS A 208 23.65 6.93 2.40
CA CYS A 208 23.59 6.48 1.01
C CYS A 208 22.50 7.17 0.18
N TYR A 209 21.62 7.97 0.78
CA TYR A 209 20.50 8.60 0.08
C TYR A 209 20.96 9.43 -1.12
N ALA A 210 21.98 10.27 -0.94
CA ALA A 210 22.51 11.11 -2.01
C ALA A 210 22.97 10.28 -3.22
N ILE A 211 23.68 9.17 -2.97
CA ILE A 211 24.14 8.26 -4.03
C ILE A 211 22.97 7.62 -4.76
N VAL A 212 21.96 7.13 -4.03
CA VAL A 212 20.76 6.53 -4.63
C VAL A 212 19.99 7.56 -5.45
N TRP A 213 19.85 8.78 -4.93
CA TRP A 213 19.18 9.88 -5.61
C TRP A 213 19.93 10.32 -6.88
N ASP A 214 21.26 10.43 -6.85
CA ASP A 214 22.07 10.78 -8.01
C ASP A 214 21.95 9.73 -9.12
N LEU A 215 21.88 8.44 -8.76
CA LEU A 215 21.63 7.35 -9.71
C LEU A 215 20.25 7.47 -10.37
N VAL A 216 19.21 7.84 -9.61
CA VAL A 216 17.88 8.13 -10.18
C VAL A 216 17.94 9.32 -11.13
N CYS A 217 18.62 10.40 -10.74
CA CYS A 217 18.73 11.61 -11.55
C CYS A 217 19.55 11.41 -12.83
N GLY A 218 20.49 10.46 -12.81
CA GLY A 218 21.28 10.08 -13.99
C GLY A 218 20.53 9.24 -15.02
N ALA A 219 19.36 8.69 -14.68
CA ALA A 219 18.52 7.91 -15.59
C ALA A 219 17.58 8.79 -16.43
N ALA A 220 17.10 8.27 -17.55
CA ALA A 220 16.08 8.90 -18.38
C ALA A 220 14.67 8.54 -17.87
N ALA A 221 13.69 9.40 -18.11
CA ALA A 221 12.29 9.13 -17.75
C ALA A 221 11.77 7.80 -18.30
N ALA A 222 12.20 7.41 -19.50
CA ALA A 222 11.82 6.18 -20.19
C ALA A 222 12.34 4.90 -19.50
N ASP A 223 13.31 5.01 -18.59
CA ASP A 223 13.82 3.87 -17.81
C ASP A 223 12.86 3.49 -16.66
N PHE A 224 11.88 4.33 -16.37
CA PHE A 224 10.90 4.14 -15.30
C PHE A 224 9.54 3.75 -15.86
N THR A 225 8.85 2.88 -15.12
CA THR A 225 7.41 2.65 -15.34
C THR A 225 6.61 3.85 -14.89
N ASP A 226 5.35 3.95 -15.33
CA ASP A 226 4.44 5.00 -14.86
C ASP A 226 4.28 5.00 -13.32
N ALA A 227 4.20 3.81 -12.71
CA ALA A 227 4.21 3.67 -11.25
C ALA A 227 5.51 4.20 -10.61
N GLY A 228 6.66 3.94 -11.25
CA GLY A 228 7.95 4.46 -10.80
C GLY A 228 8.01 5.99 -10.89
N LEU A 229 7.58 6.57 -12.02
CA LEU A 229 7.48 8.01 -12.21
C LEU A 229 6.57 8.66 -11.14
N ARG A 230 5.39 8.08 -10.87
CA ARG A 230 4.49 8.53 -9.81
C ARG A 230 5.17 8.48 -8.43
N ALA A 231 5.89 7.40 -8.11
CA ALA A 231 6.60 7.26 -6.83
C ALA A 231 7.72 8.30 -6.67
N LEU A 232 8.47 8.60 -7.74
CA LEU A 232 9.53 9.60 -7.74
C LEU A 232 8.97 11.03 -7.63
N PHE A 233 7.86 11.33 -8.31
CA PHE A 233 7.18 12.61 -8.13
C PHE A 233 6.63 12.76 -6.71
N HIS A 234 6.11 11.69 -6.12
CA HIS A 234 5.69 11.70 -4.71
C HIS A 234 6.87 11.95 -3.76
N ALA A 235 8.04 11.37 -4.02
CA ALA A 235 9.26 11.67 -3.29
C ALA A 235 9.67 13.15 -3.41
N HIS A 236 9.57 13.72 -4.61
CA HIS A 236 9.77 15.16 -4.82
C HIS A 236 8.80 16.02 -3.98
N LEU A 237 7.51 15.68 -3.94
CA LEU A 237 6.55 16.36 -3.06
C LEU A 237 6.98 16.25 -1.60
N MET A 238 7.40 15.07 -1.14
CA MET A 238 7.93 14.89 0.22
C MET A 238 9.14 15.78 0.50
N HIS A 239 10.00 16.04 -0.50
CA HIS A 239 11.13 16.98 -0.33
C HIS A 239 10.65 18.41 -0.15
N CYS A 240 9.75 18.86 -1.02
CA CYS A 240 9.23 20.23 -1.04
C CYS A 240 8.43 20.58 0.22
N PHE A 241 7.62 19.64 0.73
CA PHE A 241 6.72 19.88 1.85
C PHE A 241 7.29 19.52 3.21
N SER A 242 8.43 18.81 3.27
CA SER A 242 9.14 18.52 4.52
C SER A 242 10.15 19.60 4.91
N GLY A 243 9.92 20.86 4.48
CA GLY A 243 10.71 22.03 4.84
C GLY A 243 10.56 22.40 6.31
N TYR A 244 11.71 22.51 6.99
CA TYR A 244 11.93 22.61 8.43
C TYR A 244 11.47 21.38 9.22
N GLY A 245 12.37 20.40 9.36
CA GLY A 245 12.38 19.64 10.60
C GLY A 245 12.44 20.61 11.78
N SER A 246 11.87 20.23 12.92
CA SER A 246 11.99 20.96 14.18
C SER A 246 13.45 21.18 14.65
N ASP A 247 14.43 20.64 13.91
CA ASP A 247 15.86 20.75 14.10
C ASP A 247 16.54 21.87 13.29
N GLY A 248 15.82 22.59 12.42
CA GLY A 248 16.39 23.67 11.62
C GLY A 248 17.37 23.21 10.54
N SER A 249 17.39 21.92 10.18
CA SER A 249 18.19 21.44 9.04
C SER A 249 17.63 22.00 7.73
N ALA A 250 18.48 22.70 6.97
CA ALA A 250 18.13 23.34 5.72
C ALA A 250 17.52 22.33 4.73
N ALA A 251 16.59 22.80 3.89
CA ALA A 251 16.13 22.05 2.72
C ALA A 251 17.36 21.51 1.99
N VAL A 252 17.42 20.18 1.80
CA VAL A 252 18.54 19.59 1.08
C VAL A 252 18.50 20.16 -0.33
N GLU A 253 19.54 20.89 -0.71
CA GLU A 253 19.72 21.46 -2.04
C GLU A 253 20.06 20.31 -2.99
N VAL A 254 19.05 19.51 -3.32
CA VAL A 254 19.18 18.37 -4.21
C VAL A 254 18.85 18.83 -5.63
N ALA A 255 19.70 18.49 -6.61
CA ALA A 255 19.39 18.73 -8.01
C ALA A 255 18.22 17.83 -8.45
N TYR A 256 17.23 18.42 -9.12
CA TYR A 256 16.10 17.71 -9.71
C TYR A 256 16.25 17.64 -11.23
N PRO A 257 16.13 16.46 -11.85
CA PRO A 257 16.17 16.34 -13.29
C PRO A 257 14.90 16.96 -13.88
N THR A 258 15.01 17.52 -15.09
CA THR A 258 13.87 18.21 -15.74
C THR A 258 12.66 17.30 -15.88
N TRP A 259 12.89 16.01 -16.15
CA TRP A 259 11.82 15.05 -16.35
C TRP A 259 10.93 14.82 -15.11
N LEU A 260 11.43 15.15 -13.92
CA LEU A 260 10.64 15.06 -12.70
C LEU A 260 9.52 16.12 -12.68
N ALA A 261 9.82 17.31 -13.23
CA ALA A 261 8.87 18.41 -13.34
C ALA A 261 7.96 18.31 -14.57
N THR A 262 8.18 17.34 -15.46
CA THR A 262 7.38 17.10 -16.67
C THR A 262 6.77 15.70 -16.63
N GLU A 263 7.48 14.66 -17.09
CA GLU A 263 6.98 13.30 -17.23
C GLU A 263 6.46 12.72 -15.91
N ALA A 264 7.20 12.89 -14.81
CA ALA A 264 6.79 12.34 -13.53
C ALA A 264 5.59 13.08 -12.91
N ARG A 265 5.57 14.41 -13.04
CA ARG A 265 4.42 15.24 -12.65
C ARG A 265 3.18 14.88 -13.46
N ASP A 266 3.33 14.72 -14.77
CA ASP A 266 2.21 14.45 -15.66
C ASP A 266 1.68 13.03 -15.45
N ALA A 267 2.55 12.04 -15.20
CA ALA A 267 2.17 10.69 -14.76
C ALA A 267 1.36 10.72 -13.44
N TRP A 268 1.82 11.48 -12.44
CA TRP A 268 1.11 11.66 -11.18
C TRP A 268 -0.26 12.30 -11.35
N ARG A 269 -0.31 13.46 -12.02
CA ARG A 269 -1.56 14.18 -12.27
C ARG A 269 -2.53 13.36 -13.13
N GLY A 270 -2.03 12.62 -14.11
CA GLY A 270 -2.81 11.65 -14.88
C GLY A 270 -3.47 10.62 -13.96
N GLY A 271 -2.73 10.06 -13.01
CA GLY A 271 -3.27 9.16 -12.00
C GLY A 271 -4.36 9.77 -11.11
N VAL A 272 -4.24 11.05 -10.75
CA VAL A 272 -5.30 11.78 -10.03
C VAL A 272 -6.56 11.89 -10.90
N GLN A 273 -6.41 12.27 -12.17
CA GLN A 273 -7.53 12.36 -13.11
C GLN A 273 -8.21 11.01 -13.36
N GLU A 274 -7.43 9.94 -13.50
CA GLU A 274 -7.94 8.56 -13.61
C GLU A 274 -8.78 8.19 -12.37
N SER A 275 -8.32 8.58 -11.18
CA SER A 275 -9.01 8.22 -9.93
C SER A 275 -10.36 8.91 -9.77
N ILE A 276 -10.48 10.20 -10.14
CA ILE A 276 -11.74 10.95 -10.06
C ILE A 276 -12.69 10.63 -11.22
N ALA A 277 -12.19 10.05 -12.32
CA ALA A 277 -13.03 9.57 -13.41
C ALA A 277 -13.79 8.27 -13.05
N VAL A 278 -13.38 7.57 -11.99
CA VAL A 278 -14.08 6.38 -11.50
C VAL A 278 -15.42 6.76 -10.87
N PRO A 279 -16.54 6.14 -11.25
CA PRO A 279 -17.84 6.45 -10.65
C PRO A 279 -17.85 6.28 -9.12
N PRO A 280 -18.44 7.22 -8.38
CA PRO A 280 -18.41 7.20 -6.92
C PRO A 280 -19.16 6.00 -6.35
N SER A 281 -18.64 5.44 -5.25
CA SER A 281 -19.30 4.32 -4.56
C SER A 281 -20.70 4.69 -4.05
N LYS A 282 -21.58 3.70 -3.91
CA LYS A 282 -22.94 3.92 -3.35
C LYS A 282 -22.91 4.55 -1.94
N SER A 283 -21.90 4.23 -1.13
CA SER A 283 -21.76 4.82 0.21
C SER A 283 -21.33 6.29 0.11
N PHE A 284 -20.43 6.62 -0.81
CA PHE A 284 -20.02 7.99 -1.02
C PHE A 284 -21.15 8.85 -1.60
N GLN A 285 -21.93 8.34 -2.56
CA GLN A 285 -23.15 9.00 -3.05
C GLN A 285 -24.19 9.26 -1.95
N LYS A 286 -24.26 8.40 -0.92
CA LYS A 286 -25.11 8.64 0.26
C LYS A 286 -24.54 9.74 1.14
N LEU A 287 -23.22 9.87 1.22
CA LEU A 287 -22.57 10.93 1.97
C LEU A 287 -22.80 12.28 1.30
N THR A 288 -22.58 12.40 -0.01
CA THR A 288 -22.80 13.67 -0.75
C THR A 288 -24.24 14.15 -0.64
N ARG A 289 -25.23 13.25 -0.76
CA ARG A 289 -26.66 13.57 -0.51
C ARG A 289 -26.91 14.13 0.88
N VAL A 290 -26.16 13.71 1.90
CA VAL A 290 -26.29 14.29 3.24
C VAL A 290 -25.81 15.74 3.25
N PHE A 291 -24.74 16.08 2.53
CA PHE A 291 -24.33 17.48 2.40
C PHE A 291 -25.37 18.31 1.62
N ASP A 292 -25.98 17.75 0.58
CA ASP A 292 -27.10 18.38 -0.15
C ASP A 292 -28.30 18.64 0.77
N ASP A 293 -28.77 17.62 1.49
CA ASP A 293 -29.91 17.70 2.42
C ASP A 293 -29.68 18.73 3.53
N LEU A 294 -28.43 18.87 3.96
CA LEU A 294 -28.03 19.82 4.99
C LEU A 294 -27.84 21.25 4.47
N GLY A 295 -27.95 21.48 3.16
CA GLY A 295 -27.75 22.78 2.54
C GLY A 295 -26.31 23.30 2.62
N VAL A 296 -25.34 22.41 2.85
CA VAL A 296 -23.92 22.78 2.96
C VAL A 296 -23.33 22.89 1.56
N ARG A 297 -22.92 24.10 1.16
CA ARG A 297 -22.24 24.31 -0.13
C ARG A 297 -20.94 23.51 -0.15
N HIS A 298 -20.81 22.64 -1.14
CA HIS A 298 -19.67 21.74 -1.26
C HIS A 298 -19.32 21.45 -2.73
N GLU A 299 -18.10 21.00 -2.96
CA GLU A 299 -17.57 20.50 -4.23
C GLU A 299 -17.11 19.06 -4.04
N VAL A 300 -17.43 18.17 -4.98
CA VAL A 300 -17.06 16.75 -4.93
C VAL A 300 -15.88 16.49 -5.86
N ASP A 301 -14.94 15.66 -5.41
CA ASP A 301 -13.73 15.29 -6.17
C ASP A 301 -12.91 16.52 -6.64
N ARG A 302 -12.91 17.60 -5.85
CA ARG A 302 -12.14 18.81 -6.16
C ARG A 302 -10.66 18.48 -6.16
N VAL A 303 -9.97 18.77 -7.26
CA VAL A 303 -8.51 18.66 -7.32
C VAL A 303 -7.87 19.92 -6.73
N THR A 304 -6.80 19.75 -5.96
CA THR A 304 -5.97 20.84 -5.42
C THR A 304 -5.43 21.72 -6.54
N ASP A 305 -5.12 22.98 -6.22
CA ASP A 305 -4.70 23.96 -7.22
C ASP A 305 -3.36 23.57 -7.89
N ASP A 306 -2.51 22.83 -7.19
CA ASP A 306 -1.29 22.24 -7.73
C ASP A 306 -1.52 20.96 -8.56
N GLY A 307 -2.77 20.52 -8.72
CA GLY A 307 -3.16 19.32 -9.45
C GLY A 307 -2.77 18.00 -8.79
N CYS A 308 -2.18 18.01 -7.59
CA CYS A 308 -1.49 16.84 -7.03
C CYS A 308 -2.40 15.92 -6.23
N PHE A 309 -3.52 16.40 -5.68
CA PHE A 309 -4.41 15.56 -4.87
C PHE A 309 -5.87 15.91 -5.16
N SER A 310 -6.76 14.93 -5.02
CA SER A 310 -8.21 15.16 -4.98
C SER A 310 -8.69 15.19 -3.53
N MET A 311 -9.67 16.06 -3.27
CA MET A 311 -10.44 16.14 -2.05
C MET A 311 -11.79 15.49 -2.33
N ASP A 312 -12.18 14.47 -1.55
CA ASP A 312 -13.45 13.76 -1.78
C ASP A 312 -14.62 14.76 -1.70
N ILE A 313 -14.65 15.59 -0.65
CA ILE A 313 -15.57 16.73 -0.55
C ILE A 313 -14.78 17.95 -0.06
N TYR A 314 -14.96 19.10 -0.70
CA TYR A 314 -14.39 20.38 -0.28
C TYR A 314 -15.50 21.37 0.09
N LEU A 315 -15.32 22.10 1.19
CA LEU A 315 -16.25 23.12 1.69
C LEU A 315 -15.62 24.52 1.50
N PRO A 316 -15.92 25.24 0.40
CA PRO A 316 -15.21 26.48 0.06
C PRO A 316 -15.38 27.60 1.09
N ALA A 317 -16.51 27.65 1.79
CA ALA A 317 -16.79 28.70 2.77
C ALA A 317 -15.89 28.62 4.02
N HIS A 318 -15.32 27.43 4.29
CA HIS A 318 -14.52 27.17 5.49
C HIS A 318 -13.09 26.76 5.15
N ASP A 319 -12.76 26.59 3.86
CA ASP A 319 -11.51 25.99 3.41
C ASP A 319 -11.22 24.64 4.10
N VAL A 320 -12.25 23.78 4.08
CA VAL A 320 -12.21 22.44 4.72
C VAL A 320 -12.23 21.37 3.63
N ALA A 321 -11.25 20.49 3.64
CA ALA A 321 -11.29 19.23 2.89
C ALA A 321 -11.84 18.12 3.78
N VAL A 322 -12.75 17.32 3.25
CA VAL A 322 -13.29 16.12 3.88
C VAL A 322 -12.80 14.92 3.09
N VAL A 323 -12.12 13.99 3.78
CA VAL A 323 -11.74 12.68 3.23
C VAL A 323 -12.66 11.60 3.80
N PHE A 324 -13.15 10.73 2.91
CA PHE A 324 -14.03 9.62 3.22
C PHE A 324 -13.23 8.30 3.25
N ASP A 325 -12.76 7.94 4.44
CA ASP A 325 -11.80 6.86 4.62
C ASP A 325 -12.48 5.49 4.57
N GLY A 326 -12.26 4.78 3.47
CA GLY A 326 -12.76 3.43 3.22
C GLY A 326 -11.86 2.28 3.71
N PRO A 327 -12.29 1.02 3.55
CA PRO A 327 -11.56 -0.16 4.02
C PRO A 327 -10.14 -0.33 3.45
N MET A 328 -9.88 0.16 2.23
CA MET A 328 -8.55 0.07 1.59
C MET A 328 -7.54 1.09 2.13
N GLN A 329 -7.97 1.99 3.01
CA GLN A 329 -7.15 3.09 3.52
C GLN A 329 -6.55 2.79 4.90
N CYS A 330 -6.87 1.64 5.48
CA CYS A 330 -6.40 1.20 6.78
C CYS A 330 -6.15 -0.31 6.84
N TYR A 331 -5.27 -0.74 7.75
CA TYR A 331 -5.03 -2.13 8.14
C TYR A 331 -5.69 -2.40 9.50
N TYR A 332 -6.13 -3.63 9.75
CA TYR A 332 -6.43 -4.07 11.12
C TYR A 332 -5.12 -4.41 11.84
N LYS A 333 -5.00 -4.04 13.12
CA LYS A 333 -3.80 -4.40 13.89
C LYS A 333 -3.71 -5.89 14.17
N SER A 334 -4.85 -6.56 14.38
CA SER A 334 -4.97 -8.02 14.42
C SER A 334 -6.45 -8.43 14.35
N ASP A 335 -6.72 -9.73 14.24
CA ASP A 335 -8.09 -10.27 14.37
C ASP A 335 -8.70 -10.03 15.77
N SER A 336 -7.86 -9.90 16.80
CA SER A 336 -8.27 -9.63 18.18
C SER A 336 -8.39 -8.14 18.50
N ASP A 337 -7.59 -7.29 17.84
CA ASP A 337 -7.59 -5.84 17.96
C ASP A 337 -8.12 -5.20 16.66
N LYS A 338 -9.42 -4.90 16.67
CA LYS A 338 -10.10 -4.22 15.56
C LYS A 338 -9.73 -2.74 15.42
N THR A 339 -8.73 -2.24 16.16
CA THR A 339 -8.22 -0.89 15.91
C THR A 339 -7.56 -0.85 14.54
N MET A 340 -8.00 0.12 13.74
CA MET A 340 -7.52 0.31 12.38
C MET A 340 -6.34 1.28 12.39
N THR A 341 -5.27 0.93 11.69
CA THR A 341 -4.11 1.82 11.46
C THR A 341 -4.14 2.27 10.01
N ARG A 342 -3.94 3.56 9.74
CA ARG A 342 -3.89 4.06 8.36
C ARG A 342 -2.71 3.47 7.60
N THR A 343 -2.87 3.31 6.29
CA THR A 343 -1.73 2.98 5.42
C THR A 343 -0.79 4.17 5.31
N ALA A 344 0.50 3.93 5.04
CA ALA A 344 1.43 5.03 4.77
C ALA A 344 0.97 5.91 3.58
N LYS A 345 0.34 5.32 2.57
CA LYS A 345 -0.24 6.06 1.44
C LYS A 345 -1.35 7.02 1.90
N THR A 346 -2.23 6.56 2.79
CA THR A 346 -3.31 7.37 3.38
C THR A 346 -2.71 8.49 4.22
N GLU A 347 -1.74 8.20 5.09
CA GLU A 347 -1.09 9.21 5.93
C GLU A 347 -0.36 10.26 5.09
N LEU A 348 0.32 9.85 4.00
CA LEU A 348 0.98 10.78 3.09
C LEU A 348 -0.04 11.67 2.37
N ARG A 349 -1.13 11.10 1.83
CA ARG A 349 -2.23 11.89 1.24
C ARG A 349 -2.73 12.95 2.22
N ASP A 350 -3.01 12.55 3.45
CA ASP A 350 -3.52 13.44 4.49
C ASP A 350 -2.50 14.52 4.85
N PHE A 351 -1.22 14.17 4.95
CA PHE A 351 -0.13 15.11 5.18
C PHE A 351 -0.09 16.22 4.12
N PHE A 352 -0.25 15.87 2.84
CA PHE A 352 -0.27 16.87 1.76
C PHE A 352 -1.56 17.66 1.73
N LEU A 353 -2.73 17.02 1.85
CA LEU A 353 -4.01 17.72 1.88
C LEU A 353 -4.11 18.72 3.03
N ALA A 354 -3.57 18.38 4.21
CA ALA A 354 -3.51 19.28 5.36
C ALA A 354 -2.64 20.54 5.13
N LYS A 355 -1.83 20.57 4.07
CA LYS A 355 -1.09 21.77 3.66
C LYS A 355 -1.78 22.56 2.55
N GLN A 356 -2.89 22.07 2.03
CA GLN A 356 -3.65 22.64 0.91
C GLN A 356 -5.00 23.22 1.34
N CYS A 357 -5.36 23.09 2.61
CA CYS A 357 -6.59 23.62 3.19
C CYS A 357 -6.38 23.97 4.66
N THR A 358 -7.29 24.77 5.22
CA THR A 358 -7.26 25.18 6.62
C THR A 358 -7.52 24.01 7.57
N THR A 359 -8.39 23.07 7.20
CA THR A 359 -8.65 21.88 8.02
C THR A 359 -8.97 20.66 7.16
N LEU A 360 -8.32 19.55 7.48
CA LEU A 360 -8.63 18.23 6.93
C LEU A 360 -9.53 17.46 7.92
N VAL A 361 -10.76 17.17 7.50
CA VAL A 361 -11.74 16.37 8.25
C VAL A 361 -11.74 14.95 7.71
N THR A 362 -11.66 13.96 8.59
CA THR A 362 -11.86 12.56 8.22
C THR A 362 -13.24 12.09 8.61
N MET A 363 -13.97 11.54 7.64
CA MET A 363 -15.18 10.76 7.86
C MET A 363 -14.91 9.28 7.63
N SER A 364 -15.07 8.46 8.67
CA SER A 364 -14.93 7.00 8.58
C SER A 364 -16.08 6.38 7.81
N TRP A 365 -15.76 5.59 6.79
CA TRP A 365 -16.75 4.78 6.08
C TRP A 365 -17.44 3.78 7.02
N PHE A 366 -16.71 3.20 7.98
CA PHE A 366 -17.24 2.19 8.91
C PHE A 366 -18.25 2.77 9.89
N GLU A 367 -18.01 3.99 10.37
CA GLU A 367 -18.96 4.69 11.25
C GLU A 367 -20.18 5.14 10.46
N PHE A 368 -19.97 5.73 9.28
CA PHE A 368 -21.05 6.13 8.39
C PHE A 368 -21.94 4.96 7.97
N ALA A 369 -21.36 3.77 7.73
CA ALA A 369 -22.10 2.56 7.38
C ALA A 369 -23.06 2.09 8.51
N LYS A 370 -22.74 2.39 9.78
CA LYS A 370 -23.63 2.10 10.93
C LYS A 370 -24.81 3.07 11.02
N CYS A 371 -24.75 4.23 10.34
CA CYS A 371 -25.86 5.18 10.26
C CYS A 371 -26.89 4.71 9.24
N THR A 372 -27.87 3.94 9.71
CA THR A 372 -28.89 3.30 8.87
C THR A 372 -30.04 4.22 8.43
N THR A 373 -30.30 5.32 9.14
CA THR A 373 -31.36 6.31 8.80
C THR A 373 -30.77 7.65 8.38
N SER A 374 -31.57 8.49 7.72
CA SER A 374 -31.17 9.83 7.29
C SER A 374 -30.78 10.72 8.47
N GLU A 375 -31.56 10.72 9.55
CA GLU A 375 -31.30 11.54 10.74
C GLU A 375 -29.98 11.14 11.42
N LYS A 376 -29.65 9.84 11.45
CA LYS A 376 -28.37 9.36 11.99
C LYS A 376 -27.19 9.80 11.12
N ARG A 377 -27.36 9.82 9.78
CA ARG A 377 -26.32 10.30 8.87
C ARG A 377 -26.14 11.81 8.95
N TRP A 378 -27.24 12.56 8.99
CA TRP A 378 -27.22 14.00 9.22
C TRP A 378 -26.46 14.32 10.50
N ARG A 379 -26.86 13.71 11.63
CA ARG A 379 -26.17 13.90 12.92
C ARG A 379 -24.68 13.56 12.83
N TYR A 380 -24.33 12.41 12.24
CA TYR A 380 -22.93 12.02 12.08
C TYR A 380 -22.11 13.08 11.32
N VAL A 381 -22.62 13.60 10.20
CA VAL A 381 -21.92 14.63 9.41
C VAL A 381 -21.79 15.92 10.21
N LYS A 382 -22.87 16.41 10.84
CA LYS A 382 -22.84 17.63 11.66
C LYS A 382 -21.84 17.51 12.81
N ASP A 383 -21.96 16.45 13.60
CA ASP A 383 -21.11 16.22 14.77
C ASP A 383 -19.64 16.09 14.37
N THR A 384 -19.37 15.45 13.22
CA THR A 384 -18.00 15.29 12.71
C THR A 384 -17.40 16.62 12.27
N LEU A 385 -18.16 17.43 11.51
CA LEU A 385 -17.72 18.76 11.05
C LEU A 385 -17.53 19.73 12.23
N ALA A 386 -18.45 19.76 13.19
CA ALA A 386 -18.33 20.58 14.39
C ALA A 386 -17.12 20.16 15.23
N LYS A 387 -16.94 18.85 15.45
CA LYS A 387 -15.84 18.32 16.28
C LYS A 387 -14.46 18.53 15.65
N GLN A 388 -14.32 18.31 14.35
CA GLN A 388 -13.00 18.31 13.69
C GLN A 388 -12.63 19.64 13.06
N ALA A 389 -13.60 20.45 12.62
CA ALA A 389 -13.37 21.72 11.92
C ALA A 389 -14.09 22.93 12.55
N GLY A 390 -14.85 22.75 13.63
CA GLY A 390 -15.64 23.83 14.22
C GLY A 390 -16.75 24.37 13.31
N VAL A 391 -17.15 23.60 12.30
CA VAL A 391 -18.18 24.00 11.33
C VAL A 391 -19.55 23.59 11.86
N GLU A 392 -20.32 24.58 12.33
CA GLU A 392 -21.70 24.40 12.80
C GLU A 392 -22.69 24.42 11.63
N VAL A 393 -23.38 23.30 11.41
CA VAL A 393 -24.36 23.16 10.33
C VAL A 393 -25.77 23.40 10.86
N VAL A 394 -26.26 24.63 10.67
CA VAL A 394 -27.63 25.02 11.02
C VAL A 394 -28.55 24.59 9.88
N THR A 395 -29.38 23.57 10.11
CA THR A 395 -30.46 23.23 9.18
C THR A 395 -31.60 24.22 9.38
N GLU A 396 -31.85 25.10 8.41
CA GLU A 396 -33.14 25.78 8.34
C GLU A 396 -34.24 24.72 8.28
N ALA A 397 -35.25 24.83 9.15
CA ALA A 397 -36.32 23.86 9.24
C ALA A 397 -37.11 23.84 7.93
N VAL A 398 -36.80 22.90 7.03
CA VAL A 398 -37.70 22.55 5.94
C VAL A 398 -38.86 21.80 6.59
N THR A 399 -39.95 22.51 6.86
CA THR A 399 -41.24 21.94 7.22
C THR A 399 -41.61 20.89 6.17
N PRO A 400 -41.94 19.64 6.55
CA PRO A 400 -42.44 18.68 5.58
C PRO A 400 -43.75 19.22 5.00
N ALA A 401 -43.83 19.37 3.68
CA ALA A 401 -45.09 19.64 3.02
C ALA A 401 -46.07 18.49 3.33
N SER A 402 -47.22 18.87 3.87
CA SER A 402 -48.33 18.01 4.32
C SER A 402 -48.95 17.16 3.21
#